data_AF-A0A0Q7W6U7-F1
#
_entry.id   AF-A0A0Q7W6U7-F1
#
_cell.length_a   1.000
_cell.length_b   1.000
_cell.length_c   1.000
_cell.angle_alpha   90.00
_cell.angle_beta   90.00
_cell.angle_gamma   90.00
#
_symmetry.space_group_name_H-M   'P 1'
#
loop_
_entity.id
_entity.type
_entity.pdbx_description
1 polymer ?
#
loop_
_entity_poly.entity_id
_entity_poly.type
_entity_poly.pdbx_seq_one_letter_code
_entity_poly.pdbx_strand_id
1 'polypeptide(L)' 'MDSYDIAHASAERTAGACVALGIDPIITADALLTVALATWAAETGRVVDAVDLLATWVEVRDGR' A
#
# COMPACT_ATOMS: atom_id res chain seq x y z
N MET A 1 -15.99 -12.72 8.01
CA MET A 1 -14.92 -11.72 7.97
C MET A 1 -13.64 -12.49 7.79
N ASP A 2 -13.07 -12.41 6.59
CA ASP A 2 -11.82 -13.10 6.25
C ASP A 2 -10.59 -12.19 6.47
N SER A 3 -9.40 -12.70 6.14
CA SER A 3 -8.16 -11.93 6.27
C SER A 3 -8.13 -10.69 5.39
N TYR A 4 -8.80 -10.71 4.24
CA TYR A 4 -8.92 -9.57 3.35
C TYR A 4 -9.77 -8.47 4.01
N ASP A 5 -10.93 -8.82 4.54
CA ASP A 5 -11.84 -7.88 5.21
C ASP A 5 -11.13 -7.13 6.36
N ILE A 6 -10.33 -7.85 7.16
CA ILE A 6 -9.58 -7.28 8.29
C ILE A 6 -8.51 -6.30 7.79
N ALA A 7 -7.73 -6.71 6.79
CA ALA A 7 -6.69 -5.87 6.21
C ALA A 7 -7.28 -4.61 5.55
N HIS A 8 -8.39 -4.77 4.83
CA HIS A 8 -9.11 -3.67 4.19
C HIS A 8 -9.63 -2.66 5.21
N ALA A 9 -10.37 -3.12 6.22
CA ALA A 9 -10.90 -2.24 7.27
C ALA A 9 -9.79 -1.53 8.05
N SER A 10 -8.64 -2.19 8.25
CA SER A 10 -7.48 -1.55 8.87
C SER A 10 -6.87 -0.48 7.98
N ALA A 11 -6.65 -0.78 6.70
CA ALA A 11 -6.10 0.16 5.73
C ALA A 11 -7.00 1.39 5.55
N GLU A 12 -8.32 1.19 5.47
CA GLU A 12 -9.30 2.27 5.36
C GLU A 12 -9.25 3.22 6.57
N ARG A 13 -9.24 2.67 7.79
CA ARG A 13 -9.10 3.48 9.02
C ARG A 13 -7.80 4.27 9.05
N THR A 14 -6.68 3.64 8.70
CA THR A 14 -5.38 4.31 8.67
C THR A 14 -5.35 5.41 7.61
N ALA A 15 -5.85 5.14 6.40
CA ALA A 15 -5.93 6.14 5.34
C ALA A 15 -6.77 7.34 5.77
N GLY A 16 -7.95 7.10 6.35
CA GLY A 16 -8.82 8.16 6.87
C GLY A 16 -8.14 9.00 7.95
N ALA A 17 -7.40 8.38 8.87
CA ALA A 17 -6.64 9.09 9.90
C ALA A 17 -5.51 9.95 9.30
N CYS A 18 -4.75 9.43 8.33
CA CYS A 18 -3.69 10.18 7.65
C CYS A 18 -4.24 11.42 6.94
N VAL A 19 -5.34 11.27 6.20
CA VAL A 19 -5.99 12.40 5.50
C VAL A 19 -6.55 13.40 6.51
N ALA A 20 -7.13 12.95 7.62
CA ALA A 20 -7.61 13.84 8.69
C ALA A 20 -6.47 14.65 9.36
N LEU A 21 -5.25 14.12 9.37
CA LEU A 21 -4.04 14.82 9.82
C LEU A 21 -3.46 15.77 8.76
N GLY A 22 -4.07 15.87 7.57
CA GLY A 22 -3.60 16.72 6.47
C GLY A 22 -2.45 16.12 5.66
N ILE A 23 -2.19 14.82 5.79
CA ILE A 23 -1.23 14.13 4.93
C ILE A 23 -1.82 14.02 3.53
N ASP A 24 -1.01 14.31 2.51
CA ASP A 24 -1.42 14.20 1.12
C ASP A 24 -1.95 12.77 0.82
N PRO A 25 -3.13 12.62 0.17
CA PRO A 25 -3.69 11.32 -0.15
C PRO A 25 -2.77 10.42 -0.99
N ILE A 26 -1.98 10.99 -1.90
CA ILE A 26 -1.03 10.25 -2.73
C ILE A 26 0.10 9.68 -1.86
N ILE A 27 0.65 10.47 -0.94
CA ILE A 27 1.67 10.00 0.02
C ILE A 27 1.10 8.90 0.91
N THR A 28 -0.15 9.06 1.36
CA THR A 28 -0.84 8.06 2.18
C THR A 28 -1.02 6.74 1.43
N ALA A 29 -1.48 6.79 0.17
CA ALA A 29 -1.65 5.61 -0.67
C ALA A 29 -0.31 4.90 -0.93
N ASP A 30 0.74 5.67 -1.23
CA ASP A 30 2.09 5.16 -1.49
C ASP A 30 2.66 4.40 -0.28
N ALA A 31 2.53 4.98 0.91
CA ALA A 31 2.98 4.36 2.16
C ALA A 31 2.24 3.05 2.45
N LEU A 32 0.91 3.04 2.28
CA LEU A 32 0.09 1.85 2.52
C LEU A 32 0.40 0.72 1.53
N LEU A 33 0.57 1.05 0.25
CA LEU A 33 0.97 0.09 -0.79
C LEU A 33 2.36 -0.49 -0.52
N THR A 34 3.32 0.37 -0.14
CA THR A 34 4.70 -0.04 0.18
C THR A 34 4.74 -1.03 1.34
N VAL A 35 4.03 -0.74 2.44
CA VAL A 35 3.99 -1.64 3.59
C VAL A 35 3.27 -2.95 3.25
N ALA A 36 2.14 -2.89 2.54
CA ALA A 36 1.39 -4.08 2.17
C ALA A 36 2.22 -5.04 1.30
N LEU A 37 2.94 -4.52 0.31
CA LEU A 37 3.80 -5.31 -0.57
C LEU A 37 5.03 -5.86 0.16
N ALA A 38 5.61 -5.10 1.09
CA ALA A 38 6.71 -5.58 1.93
C ALA A 38 6.26 -6.76 2.83
N THR A 39 5.09 -6.66 3.46
CA THR A 39 4.51 -7.75 4.26
C THR A 39 4.24 -8.98 3.39
N TRP A 40 3.59 -8.80 2.23
CA TRP A 40 3.31 -9.90 1.31
C TRP A 40 4.58 -10.60 0.81
N ALA A 41 5.62 -9.82 0.45
CA ALA A 41 6.90 -10.36 0.04
C ALA A 41 7.58 -11.17 1.16
N ALA A 42 7.50 -10.70 2.40
CA ALA A 42 8.06 -11.40 3.55
C ALA A 42 7.35 -12.74 3.83
N GLU A 43 6.03 -12.80 3.66
CA GLU A 43 5.24 -14.02 3.88
C GLU A 43 5.39 -15.05 2.74
N THR A 44 5.56 -14.59 1.51
CA THR A 44 5.53 -15.46 0.32
C THR A 44 6.91 -15.72 -0.30
N GLY A 45 7.93 -14.97 0.10
CA GLY A 45 9.26 -14.97 -0.52
C GLY A 45 9.32 -14.26 -1.88
N ARG A 46 8.22 -13.64 -2.35
CA ARG A 46 8.09 -13.04 -3.68
C ARG A 46 8.61 -11.59 -3.72
N VAL A 47 9.88 -11.42 -3.38
CA VAL A 47 10.51 -10.09 -3.31
C VAL A 47 10.56 -9.40 -4.67
N VAL A 48 10.88 -10.14 -5.74
CA VAL A 48 10.96 -9.58 -7.10
C VAL A 48 9.61 -9.06 -7.57
N ASP A 49 8.55 -9.88 -7.46
CA ASP A 49 7.18 -9.49 -7.83
C ASP A 49 6.73 -8.21 -7.09
N ALA A 50 7.08 -8.09 -5.80
CA ALA A 50 6.72 -6.93 -4.99
C ALA A 50 7.44 -5.64 -5.45
N VAL A 51 8.71 -5.76 -5.83
CA VAL A 51 9.50 -4.64 -6.38
C VAL A 51 8.94 -4.22 -7.74
N ASP A 52 8.61 -5.18 -8.61
CA ASP A 52 8.07 -4.89 -9.94
C ASP A 52 6.70 -4.19 -9.87
N LEU A 53 5.85 -4.61 -8.92
CA LEU A 53 4.58 -3.94 -8.64
C LEU A 53 4.77 -2.51 -8.13
N LEU A 54 5.73 -2.27 -7.23
CA LEU A 54 6.04 -0.93 -6.75
C LEU A 54 6.60 -0.03 -7.85
N ALA A 55 7.46 -0.57 -8.72
CA ALA A 55 7.98 0.17 -9.87
C ALA A 55 6.85 0.59 -10.81
N THR A 56 5.96 -0.33 -11.17
CA THR A 56 4.79 -0.05 -12.01
C THR A 56 3.88 1.01 -11.38
N TRP A 57 3.64 0.93 -10.07
CA TRP A 57 2.87 1.93 -9.35
C TRP A 57 3.50 3.34 -9.45
N VAL A 58 4.81 3.45 -9.24
CA VAL A 58 5.53 4.73 -9.34
C VAL A 58 5.45 5.30 -10.75
N GLU A 59 5.62 4.47 -11.79
CA GLU A 59 5.48 4.91 -13.19
C GLU A 59 4.08 5.48 -13.46
N VAL A 60 3.02 4.77 -13.05
CA VAL A 60 1.63 5.21 -13.23
C VAL A 60 1.35 6.48 -12.43
N ARG A 61 1.79 6.55 -11.17
CA ARG A 61 1.59 7.71 -10.29
C ARG A 61 2.27 8.96 -10.83
N ASP A 62 3.49 8.82 -11.34
CA ASP A 62 4.29 9.93 -11.84
C ASP A 62 4.00 10.26 -13.32
N GLY A 63 3.12 9.47 -13.97
CA GLY A 63 2.68 9.68 -15.35
C GLY A 63 3.77 9.42 -16.40
N ARG A 64 4.64 8.42 -16.16
CA ARG A 64 5.75 8.04 -17.03
C ARG A 64 5.46 6.85 -17.92
#